data_AF-A0A3B9LZ15-F1
#
_entry.id   AF-A0A3B9LZ15-F1
#
_cell.length_a   1.000
_cell.length_b   1.000
_cell.length_c   1.000
_cell.angle_alpha   90.00
_cell.angle_beta   90.00
_cell.angle_gamma   90.00
#
_symmetry.space_group_name_H-M   'P 1'
#
loop_
_entity.id
_entity.type
_entity.pdbx_description
1 polymer ?
#
loop_
_entity_poly.entity_id
_entity_poly.type
_entity_poly.pdbx_seq_one_letter_code
_entity_poly.pdbx_strand_id
1 'polypeptide(L)'
;MLYASLVMVLLGGTTHSLCGQQAGASSRKLPSAEKIVAGYLKALGGKKRVAAIRDATYEWQIQLGDRMMGIAKTQSKAPASLRSEMTFGNGQLTSAANARSAWLHGLDGKLQTLTGAEAAAAKLQAALDAGRLGDIKKSNVLAHVVSVEQLETGPAYVVEFSLRNGARLRYLFSTTTKLLVSIEDDARKTTTRFAEYRLEGNVLEPHRVSTNSGTGDLTFILQRASYNTGLTDSIFDPPLAADAVDVVALLREVSRNQDELEKRFSEYSFLKKETDREISGKGEVKKETVKVYEVFPIANREPVMKLISEDGTPLSAERAAKEQKRVEEELAKAEREKDKDEQKVQKRRAEQERKKAAKGKEEDDDVEISQFLRIHEFVSPRRERFRDRDAVVFDFRARPGFKPSNRQEDLISKLVGVVWIDPADKQVMRLEAKLAEGFKMGGGLLVNLRPGAAVVMEQTRMVEGVWLPRLAQINLSVKVLVFGGGDFNKTLEWSDYKHFSGDVGDYKLDAPKTEAPTDKKP
;
A
#
# COMPACT_ATOMS: atom_id res chain seq x y z
N MET A 1 -16.30 -14.26 -7.12
CA MET A 1 -15.04 -14.67 -7.83
C MET A 1 -14.10 -13.50 -8.18
N LEU A 2 -14.54 -12.24 -8.04
CA LEU A 2 -13.71 -11.03 -8.26
C LEU A 2 -12.48 -10.92 -7.35
N TYR A 3 -12.50 -11.48 -6.13
CA TYR A 3 -11.45 -11.29 -5.13
C TYR A 3 -10.25 -12.23 -5.28
N ALA A 4 -10.45 -13.50 -5.63
CA ALA A 4 -9.34 -14.41 -5.95
C ALA A 4 -8.78 -14.23 -7.37
N SER A 5 -9.56 -13.69 -8.31
CA SER A 5 -9.12 -13.50 -9.69
C SER A 5 -8.16 -12.30 -9.86
N LEU A 6 -8.24 -11.30 -8.97
CA LEU A 6 -7.36 -10.13 -9.02
C LEU A 6 -5.88 -10.48 -8.75
N VAL A 7 -5.61 -11.63 -8.12
CA VAL A 7 -4.25 -12.12 -7.82
C VAL A 7 -3.66 -12.97 -8.97
N MET A 8 -4.46 -13.46 -9.93
CA MET A 8 -4.00 -14.41 -10.97
C MET A 8 -3.74 -13.82 -12.36
N VAL A 9 -4.06 -12.55 -12.65
CA VAL A 9 -3.93 -12.00 -14.02
C VAL A 9 -2.94 -10.84 -14.07
N LEU A 10 -1.63 -11.09 -14.00
CA LEU A 10 -0.59 -10.13 -14.41
C LEU A 10 0.72 -10.82 -14.83
N LEU A 11 0.72 -11.52 -15.96
CA LEU A 11 1.93 -11.84 -16.72
C LEU A 11 1.64 -11.79 -18.22
N GLY A 12 1.69 -10.58 -18.79
CA GLY A 12 1.65 -10.34 -20.23
C GLY A 12 2.62 -9.22 -20.57
N GLY A 13 3.92 -9.54 -20.63
CA GLY A 13 4.96 -8.58 -21.00
C GLY A 13 5.14 -8.49 -22.51
N THR A 14 5.20 -7.29 -23.05
CA THR A 14 5.83 -7.02 -24.35
C THR A 14 7.00 -6.06 -24.15
N THR A 15 8.20 -6.57 -24.44
CA THR A 15 9.46 -5.81 -24.41
C THR A 15 9.59 -5.03 -25.72
N HIS A 16 9.61 -3.71 -25.67
CA HIS A 16 10.19 -2.87 -26.73
C HIS A 16 11.25 -1.97 -26.11
N SER A 17 12.44 -2.04 -26.68
CA SER A 17 13.65 -1.34 -26.27
C SER A 17 13.83 -0.15 -27.21
N LEU A 18 13.87 1.07 -26.68
CA LEU A 18 14.40 2.22 -27.40
C LEU A 18 15.31 3.01 -26.47
N CYS A 19 16.53 3.21 -26.98
CA CYS A 19 17.65 3.86 -26.35
C CYS A 19 17.44 5.38 -26.34
N GLY A 20 17.54 6.01 -25.17
CA GLY A 20 17.63 7.46 -25.03
C GLY A 20 19.04 7.85 -24.61
N GLN A 21 19.75 8.58 -25.47
CA GLN A 21 20.96 9.30 -25.10
C GLN A 21 20.60 10.51 -24.23
N GLN A 22 21.24 10.65 -23.07
CA GLN A 22 21.27 11.91 -22.33
C GLN A 22 22.67 12.51 -22.43
N ALA A 23 22.71 13.73 -22.96
CA ALA A 23 23.86 14.61 -23.01
C ALA A 23 24.23 15.10 -21.60
N GLY A 24 25.53 15.32 -21.40
CA GLY A 24 26.16 15.48 -20.10
C GLY A 24 25.94 16.82 -19.39
N ALA A 25 26.04 16.73 -18.06
CA ALA A 25 26.58 17.78 -17.22
C ALA A 25 27.57 17.11 -16.24
N SER A 26 28.75 17.70 -16.09
CA SER A 26 29.79 17.22 -15.17
C SER A 26 29.34 17.38 -13.72
N SER A 27 28.68 16.37 -13.17
CA SER A 27 28.33 16.32 -11.75
C SER A 27 29.49 15.72 -10.96
N ARG A 28 29.97 16.43 -9.95
CA ARG A 28 30.84 15.88 -8.91
C ARG A 28 30.21 14.56 -8.42
N LYS A 29 30.92 13.44 -8.57
CA LYS A 29 30.37 12.10 -8.28
C LYS A 29 29.91 12.01 -6.83
N LEU A 30 28.59 11.95 -6.60
CA LEU A 30 28.01 11.79 -5.27
C LEU A 30 28.42 10.43 -4.67
N PRO A 31 28.64 10.34 -3.35
CA PRO A 31 28.91 9.07 -2.69
C PRO A 31 27.70 8.14 -2.76
N SER A 32 27.89 6.84 -2.56
CA SER A 32 26.77 5.92 -2.43
C SER A 32 26.06 6.11 -1.08
N ALA A 33 24.76 5.81 -1.02
CA ALA A 33 24.00 5.87 0.23
C ALA A 33 24.59 4.94 1.30
N GLU A 34 25.12 3.77 0.91
CA GLU A 34 25.77 2.85 1.84
C GLU A 34 27.01 3.48 2.49
N LYS A 35 27.78 4.28 1.75
CA LYS A 35 28.94 4.99 2.30
C LYS A 35 28.49 6.04 3.33
N ILE A 36 27.41 6.77 3.06
CA ILE A 36 26.85 7.76 3.99
C ILE A 36 26.34 7.07 5.26
N VAL A 37 25.51 6.04 5.11
CA VAL A 37 24.96 5.26 6.23
C VAL A 37 26.07 4.59 7.04
N ALA A 38 27.10 4.04 6.40
CA ALA A 38 28.24 3.47 7.12
C ALA A 38 29.02 4.52 7.93
N GLY A 39 29.15 5.74 7.40
CA GLY A 39 29.72 6.88 8.12
C GLY A 39 28.89 7.26 9.34
N TYR A 40 27.57 7.34 9.17
CA TYR A 40 26.62 7.58 10.27
C TYR A 40 26.70 6.51 11.36
N LEU A 41 26.61 5.23 11.00
CA LEU A 41 26.72 4.12 11.94
C LEU A 41 28.07 4.09 12.68
N LYS A 42 29.16 4.50 12.02
CA LYS A 42 30.46 4.66 12.66
C LYS A 42 30.44 5.80 13.67
N ALA A 43 29.87 6.96 13.32
CA ALA A 43 29.74 8.11 14.22
C ALA A 43 28.90 7.77 15.46
N LEU A 44 27.82 7.00 15.31
CA LEU A 44 26.97 6.59 16.44
C LEU A 44 27.64 5.67 17.48
N GLY A 45 28.80 5.08 17.19
CA GLY A 45 29.46 4.09 18.07
C GLY A 45 29.75 2.73 17.40
N GLY A 46 29.39 2.58 16.12
CA GLY A 46 29.72 1.43 15.28
C GLY A 46 28.55 0.48 15.03
N LYS A 47 28.51 -0.09 13.82
CA LYS A 47 27.42 -0.98 13.33
C LYS A 47 27.06 -2.10 14.29
N LYS A 48 28.02 -2.75 14.94
CA LYS A 48 27.77 -3.87 15.87
C LYS A 48 26.98 -3.43 17.11
N ARG A 49 27.32 -2.28 17.70
CA ARG A 49 26.64 -1.75 18.89
C ARG A 49 25.22 -1.31 18.54
N VAL A 50 25.08 -0.56 17.44
CA VAL A 50 23.78 -0.11 16.94
C VAL A 50 22.86 -1.29 16.65
N ALA A 51 23.36 -2.35 15.99
CA ALA A 51 22.57 -3.54 15.66
C ALA A 51 22.21 -4.43 16.87
N ALA A 52 22.84 -4.22 18.04
CA ALA A 52 22.51 -4.93 19.27
C ALA A 52 21.27 -4.35 19.97
N ILE A 53 20.81 -3.17 19.56
CA ILE A 53 19.58 -2.54 20.04
C ILE A 53 18.42 -3.13 19.23
N ARG A 54 17.59 -3.95 19.87
CA ARG A 54 16.42 -4.63 19.30
C ARG A 54 15.13 -3.86 19.58
N ASP A 55 15.07 -3.20 20.71
CA ASP A 55 14.02 -2.25 21.05
C ASP A 55 14.63 -1.06 21.82
N ALA A 56 13.97 0.09 21.73
CA ALA A 56 14.34 1.29 22.45
C ALA A 56 13.10 2.04 22.94
N THR A 57 13.20 2.62 24.12
CA THR A 57 12.23 3.57 24.68
C THR A 57 12.94 4.87 24.99
N TYR A 58 12.37 5.98 24.54
CA TYR A 58 12.86 7.33 24.78
C TYR A 58 11.76 8.13 25.49
N GLU A 59 12.14 8.83 26.55
CA GLU A 59 11.25 9.72 27.29
C GLU A 59 11.71 11.17 27.09
N TRP A 60 10.76 12.04 26.76
CA TRP A 60 11.01 13.41 26.32
C TRP A 60 10.19 14.41 27.14
N GLN A 61 10.74 15.60 27.32
CA GLN A 61 9.94 16.79 27.60
C GLN A 61 9.59 17.49 26.29
N ILE A 62 8.34 17.98 26.17
CA ILE A 62 7.88 18.73 24.99
C ILE A 62 7.87 20.22 25.33
N GLN A 63 8.44 21.03 24.45
CA GLN A 63 8.47 22.48 24.52
C GLN A 63 7.90 23.12 23.25
N LEU A 64 7.26 24.27 23.39
CA LEU A 64 6.90 25.18 22.29
C LEU A 64 7.59 26.53 22.57
N GLY A 65 8.59 26.87 21.76
CA GLY A 65 9.59 27.87 22.18
C GLY A 65 10.27 27.42 23.47
N ASP A 66 10.34 28.31 24.47
CA ASP A 66 10.91 28.01 25.80
C ASP A 66 9.87 27.49 26.81
N ARG A 67 8.60 27.34 26.40
CA ARG A 67 7.52 26.92 27.30
C ARG A 67 7.37 25.41 27.31
N MET A 68 7.38 24.81 28.50
CA MET A 68 7.02 23.40 28.68
C MET A 68 5.54 23.17 28.35
N MET A 69 5.27 22.19 27.49
CA MET A 69 3.94 21.85 26.99
C MET A 69 3.46 20.47 27.44
N GLY A 70 4.38 19.56 27.76
CA GLY A 70 4.03 18.19 28.11
C GLY A 70 5.22 17.23 28.12
N ILE A 71 4.92 15.95 28.01
CA ILE A 71 5.90 14.86 27.93
C ILE A 71 5.60 13.97 26.73
N ALA A 72 6.62 13.33 26.18
CA ALA A 72 6.44 12.32 25.15
C ALA A 72 7.18 11.04 25.48
N LYS A 73 6.74 9.94 24.86
CA LYS A 73 7.41 8.67 24.85
C LYS A 73 7.50 8.17 23.41
N THR A 74 8.70 7.87 22.94
CA THR A 74 8.93 7.23 21.64
C THR A 74 9.45 5.84 21.86
N GLN A 75 8.85 4.86 21.21
CA GLN A 75 9.22 3.46 21.33
C GLN A 75 9.48 2.88 19.95
N SER A 76 10.57 2.16 19.78
CA SER A 76 10.88 1.46 18.53
C SER A 76 11.24 0.01 18.80
N LYS A 77 10.88 -0.87 17.87
CA LYS A 77 11.21 -2.29 17.92
C LYS A 77 11.51 -2.81 16.53
N ALA A 78 12.70 -3.39 16.37
CA ALA A 78 13.13 -4.00 15.13
C ALA A 78 12.18 -5.17 14.77
N PRO A 79 11.86 -5.35 13.47
CA PRO A 79 12.48 -4.69 12.34
C PRO A 79 11.79 -3.38 11.88
N ALA A 80 10.53 -3.13 12.24
CA ALA A 80 9.74 -2.08 11.58
C ALA A 80 8.58 -1.52 12.41
N SER A 81 8.74 -1.42 13.73
CA SER A 81 7.72 -0.88 14.62
C SER A 81 8.20 0.39 15.30
N LEU A 82 7.37 1.44 15.25
CA LEU A 82 7.60 2.74 15.87
C LEU A 82 6.29 3.24 16.47
N ARG A 83 6.34 3.76 17.69
CA ARG A 83 5.22 4.39 18.41
C ARG A 83 5.69 5.70 19.02
N SER A 84 4.84 6.71 18.97
CA SER A 84 5.01 8.00 19.64
C SER A 84 3.75 8.31 20.43
N GLU A 85 3.91 8.66 21.69
CA GLU A 85 2.84 9.03 22.61
C GLU A 85 3.19 10.38 23.23
N MET A 86 2.39 11.40 22.96
CA MET A 86 2.60 12.76 23.44
C MET A 86 1.44 13.12 24.36
N THR A 87 1.75 13.53 25.58
CA THR A 87 0.76 13.93 26.58
C THR A 87 0.92 15.40 26.87
N PHE A 88 -0.16 16.14 26.64
CA PHE A 88 -0.29 17.58 26.87
C PHE A 88 -1.35 17.82 27.95
N GLY A 89 -1.48 19.07 28.41
CA GLY A 89 -2.51 19.42 29.39
C GLY A 89 -3.95 19.23 28.89
N ASN A 90 -4.17 19.21 27.57
CA ASN A 90 -5.49 19.08 26.94
C ASN A 90 -5.80 17.67 26.40
N GLY A 91 -4.90 16.71 26.57
CA GLY A 91 -5.12 15.34 26.10
C GLY A 91 -3.85 14.64 25.64
N GLN A 92 -4.04 13.51 24.97
CA GLN A 92 -2.96 12.66 24.50
C GLN A 92 -3.07 12.48 22.98
N LEU A 93 -1.94 12.60 22.29
CA LEU A 93 -1.79 12.26 20.88
C LEU A 93 -0.92 11.02 20.80
N THR A 94 -1.44 9.94 20.25
CA THR A 94 -0.67 8.71 20.04
C THR A 94 -0.63 8.40 18.56
N SER A 95 0.53 8.02 18.04
CA SER A 95 0.65 7.44 16.71
C SER A 95 1.57 6.23 16.74
N ALA A 96 1.32 5.27 15.88
CA ALA A 96 2.25 4.17 15.66
C ALA A 96 2.21 3.69 14.21
N ALA A 97 3.31 3.09 13.78
CA ALA A 97 3.40 2.35 12.55
C ALA A 97 4.13 1.05 12.80
N ASN A 98 3.63 -0.02 12.21
CA ASN A 98 4.25 -1.33 12.17
C ASN A 98 4.27 -1.83 10.72
N ALA A 99 4.69 -3.08 10.49
CA ALA A 99 4.71 -3.64 9.14
C ALA A 99 3.32 -3.61 8.44
N ARG A 100 2.22 -3.74 9.18
CA ARG A 100 0.86 -3.89 8.67
C ARG A 100 0.18 -2.54 8.49
N SER A 101 0.10 -1.77 9.58
CA SER A 101 -0.70 -0.56 9.68
C SER A 101 0.12 0.63 10.17
N ALA A 102 -0.38 1.82 9.88
CA ALA A 102 0.01 3.06 10.52
C ALA A 102 -1.27 3.74 10.99
N TRP A 103 -1.28 4.27 12.21
CA TRP A 103 -2.48 4.82 12.83
C TRP A 103 -2.14 5.97 13.77
N LEU A 104 -3.17 6.76 14.04
CA LEU A 104 -3.15 8.01 14.80
C LEU A 104 -4.39 7.99 15.71
N HIS A 105 -4.20 8.28 16.98
CA HIS A 105 -5.24 8.62 17.93
C HIS A 105 -5.05 10.09 18.30
N GLY A 106 -5.90 10.94 17.75
CA GLY A 106 -5.81 12.39 17.86
C GLY A 106 -6.17 12.94 19.23
N LEU A 107 -5.87 14.22 19.45
CA LEU A 107 -6.29 14.96 20.66
C LEU A 107 -7.82 15.08 20.77
N ASP A 108 -8.53 14.88 19.66
CA ASP A 108 -10.00 14.83 19.61
C ASP A 108 -10.57 13.47 20.05
N GLY A 109 -9.71 12.52 20.47
CA GLY A 109 -10.10 11.18 20.87
C GLY A 109 -10.46 10.27 19.70
N LYS A 110 -10.21 10.68 18.45
CA LYS A 110 -10.52 9.86 17.28
C LYS A 110 -9.33 9.01 16.87
N LEU A 111 -9.59 7.71 16.71
CA LEU A 111 -8.66 6.77 16.11
C LEU A 111 -8.85 6.78 14.59
N GLN A 112 -7.75 6.84 13.87
CA GLN A 112 -7.70 6.79 12.42
C GLN A 112 -6.55 5.91 11.97
N THR A 113 -6.84 4.94 11.12
CA THR A 113 -5.82 4.23 10.35
C THR A 113 -5.42 5.08 9.15
N LEU A 114 -4.14 5.41 9.05
CA LEU A 114 -3.58 6.11 7.89
C LEU A 114 -3.67 5.21 6.65
N THR A 115 -3.87 5.82 5.49
CA THR A 115 -3.87 5.12 4.20
C THR A 115 -2.99 5.86 3.18
N GLY A 116 -2.76 5.26 2.01
CA GLY A 116 -2.06 5.93 0.91
C GLY A 116 -0.61 6.33 1.24
N ALA A 117 -0.20 7.50 0.74
CA ALA A 117 1.17 7.98 0.85
C ALA A 117 1.63 8.20 2.30
N GLU A 118 0.75 8.73 3.16
CA GLU A 118 1.06 8.96 4.58
C GLU A 118 1.33 7.65 5.32
N ALA A 119 0.49 6.63 5.11
CA ALA A 119 0.71 5.31 5.69
C ALA A 119 1.98 4.66 5.17
N ALA A 120 2.25 4.79 3.86
CA ALA A 120 3.44 4.24 3.23
C ALA A 120 4.72 4.88 3.81
N ALA A 121 4.73 6.21 3.97
CA ALA A 121 5.85 6.96 4.56
C ALA A 121 6.05 6.62 6.05
N ALA A 122 4.97 6.57 6.84
CA ALA A 122 5.05 6.17 8.25
C ALA A 122 5.61 4.76 8.44
N LYS A 123 5.18 3.79 7.61
CA LYS A 123 5.71 2.41 7.63
C LYS A 123 7.18 2.34 7.19
N LEU A 124 7.58 3.15 6.21
CA LEU A 124 8.99 3.25 5.81
C LEU A 124 9.84 3.86 6.94
N GLN A 125 9.38 4.93 7.58
CA GLN A 125 10.09 5.53 8.72
C GLN A 125 10.26 4.51 9.85
N ALA A 126 9.20 3.77 10.21
CA ALA A 126 9.28 2.75 11.24
C ALA A 126 10.34 1.68 10.93
N ALA A 127 10.45 1.23 9.67
CA ALA A 127 11.49 0.29 9.23
C ALA A 127 12.91 0.88 9.31
N LEU A 128 13.08 2.14 8.90
CA LEU A 128 14.38 2.83 8.91
C LEU A 128 14.87 3.08 10.34
N ASP A 129 13.98 3.59 11.20
CA ASP A 129 14.30 4.04 12.54
C ASP A 129 14.45 2.85 13.50
N ALA A 130 13.52 1.89 13.47
CA ALA A 130 13.62 0.66 14.27
C ALA A 130 14.78 -0.23 13.82
N GLY A 131 15.10 -0.24 12.53
CA GLY A 131 16.29 -0.89 11.98
C GLY A 131 17.58 -0.09 12.17
N ARG A 132 17.50 1.13 12.72
CA ARG A 132 18.60 2.09 12.89
C ARG A 132 19.50 2.21 11.66
N LEU A 133 18.91 2.18 10.47
CA LEU A 133 19.59 2.19 9.16
C LEU A 133 20.60 1.04 8.94
N GLY A 134 20.64 0.01 9.80
CA GLY A 134 21.60 -1.09 9.73
C GLY A 134 21.29 -2.16 8.68
N ASP A 135 20.00 -2.37 8.40
CA ASP A 135 19.46 -3.49 7.61
C ASP A 135 18.60 -3.04 6.40
N ILE A 136 18.89 -1.86 5.85
CA ILE A 136 18.13 -1.23 4.74
C ILE A 136 17.93 -2.19 3.55
N LYS A 137 19.02 -2.85 3.10
CA LYS A 137 18.95 -3.82 1.99
C LYS A 137 18.12 -5.07 2.33
N LYS A 138 18.17 -5.55 3.57
CA LYS A 138 17.37 -6.71 4.00
C LYS A 138 15.87 -6.37 4.04
N SER A 139 15.56 -5.10 4.29
CA SER A 139 14.19 -4.57 4.33
C SER A 139 13.66 -4.18 2.94
N ASN A 140 14.38 -4.50 1.87
CA ASN A 140 14.04 -4.16 0.48
C ASN A 140 13.87 -2.65 0.23
N VAL A 141 14.49 -1.82 1.07
CA VAL A 141 14.51 -0.36 0.93
C VAL A 141 15.61 0.03 -0.05
N LEU A 142 15.24 0.89 -1.00
CA LEU A 142 16.14 1.54 -1.93
C LEU A 142 16.73 2.79 -1.27
N ALA A 143 17.99 3.09 -1.58
CA ALA A 143 18.67 4.24 -1.02
C ALA A 143 19.64 4.84 -2.04
N HIS A 144 19.58 6.16 -2.24
CA HIS A 144 20.55 6.88 -3.06
C HIS A 144 20.73 8.31 -2.58
N VAL A 145 21.91 8.89 -2.84
CA VAL A 145 22.18 10.29 -2.53
C VAL A 145 21.64 11.14 -3.68
N VAL A 146 20.71 12.05 -3.39
CA VAL A 146 20.07 12.90 -4.40
C VAL A 146 20.82 14.21 -4.61
N SER A 147 21.33 14.80 -3.54
CA SER A 147 21.98 16.12 -3.56
C SER A 147 22.88 16.34 -2.33
N VAL A 148 23.56 17.49 -2.32
CA VAL A 148 24.17 18.08 -1.13
C VAL A 148 23.49 19.42 -0.91
N GLU A 149 22.93 19.62 0.27
CA GLU A 149 22.25 20.87 0.64
C GLU A 149 23.08 21.65 1.66
N GLN A 150 23.06 22.98 1.52
CA GLN A 150 23.72 23.88 2.46
C GLN A 150 22.72 24.27 3.56
N LEU A 151 22.91 23.72 4.76
CA LEU A 151 22.12 24.08 5.95
C LEU A 151 22.86 25.13 6.77
N GLU A 152 22.17 25.77 7.72
CA GLU A 152 22.78 26.67 8.70
C GLU A 152 23.89 25.96 9.51
N THR A 153 23.70 24.68 9.82
CA THR A 153 24.67 23.83 10.52
C THR A 153 25.82 23.33 9.63
N GLY A 154 25.87 23.76 8.36
CA GLY A 154 26.83 23.32 7.35
C GLY A 154 26.24 22.36 6.31
N PRO A 155 27.05 21.91 5.35
CA PRO A 155 26.56 21.07 4.25
C PRO A 155 26.14 19.67 4.72
N ALA A 156 25.05 19.16 4.17
CA ALA A 156 24.51 17.83 4.43
C ALA A 156 24.23 17.05 3.13
N TYR A 157 24.50 15.75 3.16
CA TYR A 157 24.07 14.83 2.09
C TYR A 157 22.59 14.53 2.27
N VAL A 158 21.81 14.71 1.20
CA VAL A 158 20.41 14.30 1.17
C VAL A 158 20.35 12.88 0.63
N VAL A 159 19.93 11.94 1.48
CA VAL A 159 19.74 10.54 1.10
C VAL A 159 18.25 10.27 0.99
N GLU A 160 17.78 9.93 -0.20
CA GLU A 160 16.42 9.43 -0.37
C GLU A 160 16.38 7.94 -0.04
N PHE A 161 15.50 7.56 0.87
CA PHE A 161 15.08 6.20 1.11
C PHE A 161 13.70 5.98 0.49
N SER A 162 13.54 4.88 -0.24
CA SER A 162 12.28 4.60 -0.93
C SER A 162 11.92 3.12 -0.97
N LEU A 163 10.62 2.86 -1.07
CA LEU A 163 10.07 1.55 -1.40
C LEU A 163 9.49 1.57 -2.81
N ARG A 164 9.42 0.40 -3.43
CA ARG A 164 8.86 0.22 -4.77
C ARG A 164 7.36 0.52 -4.86
N ASN A 165 6.68 0.59 -3.72
CA ASN A 165 5.28 1.00 -3.63
C ASN A 165 5.08 2.52 -3.59
N GLY A 166 6.15 3.30 -3.75
CA GLY A 166 6.10 4.77 -3.79
C GLY A 166 6.36 5.46 -2.45
N ALA A 167 6.53 4.73 -1.35
CA ALA A 167 6.96 5.35 -0.09
C ALA A 167 8.33 6.01 -0.27
N ARG A 168 8.50 7.25 0.21
CA ARG A 168 9.76 8.01 0.13
C ARG A 168 9.97 8.86 1.38
N LEU A 169 11.22 8.95 1.82
CA LEU A 169 11.68 9.85 2.89
C LEU A 169 13.08 10.37 2.54
N ARG A 170 13.37 11.61 2.89
CA ARG A 170 14.71 12.20 2.71
C ARG A 170 15.38 12.39 4.06
N TYR A 171 16.52 11.75 4.26
CA TYR A 171 17.31 11.83 5.48
C TYR A 171 18.59 12.62 5.17
N LEU A 172 18.84 13.68 5.93
CA LEU A 172 19.97 14.57 5.72
C LEU A 172 21.07 14.26 6.72
N PHE A 173 22.27 13.97 6.22
CA PHE A 173 23.43 13.62 7.05
C PHE A 173 24.51 14.69 6.93
N SER A 174 24.96 15.25 8.06
CA SER A 174 26.04 16.24 8.08
C SER A 174 27.29 15.70 7.37
N THR A 175 27.84 16.47 6.44
CA THR A 175 29.11 16.10 5.81
C THR A 175 30.29 16.18 6.77
N THR A 176 30.17 16.92 7.88
CA THR A 176 31.22 17.08 8.90
C THR A 176 31.13 16.00 9.96
N THR A 177 30.03 15.95 10.71
CA THR A 177 29.86 15.04 11.86
C THR A 177 29.41 13.64 11.46
N LYS A 178 28.90 13.48 10.23
CA LYS A 178 28.24 12.26 9.71
C LYS A 178 26.93 11.91 10.42
N LEU A 179 26.49 12.73 11.37
CA LEU A 179 25.24 12.51 12.10
C LEU A 179 24.04 12.92 11.25
N LEU A 180 22.90 12.25 11.49
CA LEU A 180 21.60 12.64 10.94
C LEU A 180 21.24 14.02 11.53
N VAL A 181 20.82 14.96 10.68
CA VAL A 181 20.47 16.33 11.10
C VAL A 181 19.04 16.68 10.74
N SER A 182 18.44 16.01 9.74
CA SER A 182 17.04 16.21 9.38
C SER A 182 16.42 14.96 8.76
N ILE A 183 15.12 14.76 8.96
CA ILE A 183 14.25 13.87 8.19
C ILE A 183 13.15 14.73 7.59
N GLU A 184 12.97 14.63 6.28
CA GLU A 184 11.88 15.24 5.53
C GLU A 184 10.92 14.17 5.02
N ASP A 185 9.66 14.37 5.33
CA ASP A 185 8.53 13.57 4.89
C ASP A 185 7.51 14.46 4.19
N ASP A 186 7.55 14.44 2.86
CA ASP A 186 6.65 15.23 2.03
C ASP A 186 5.19 14.75 2.12
N ALA A 187 4.97 13.44 2.36
CA ALA A 187 3.63 12.85 2.42
C ALA A 187 2.88 13.32 3.68
N ARG A 188 3.55 13.33 4.83
CA ARG A 188 3.00 13.84 6.10
C ARG A 188 3.28 15.33 6.34
N LYS A 189 4.00 15.98 5.41
CA LYS A 189 4.41 17.40 5.48
C LYS A 189 5.20 17.74 6.74
N THR A 190 6.07 16.82 7.17
CA THR A 190 6.89 16.99 8.37
C THR A 190 8.38 17.07 8.05
N THR A 191 9.08 17.93 8.75
CA THR A 191 10.53 18.09 8.82
C THR A 191 10.93 17.95 10.28
N THR A 192 11.70 16.91 10.59
CA THR A 192 12.21 16.65 11.93
C THR A 192 13.71 16.90 11.96
N ARG A 193 14.19 17.79 12.83
CA ARG A 193 15.59 18.15 12.98
C ARG A 193 16.20 17.54 14.23
N PHE A 194 17.45 17.13 14.15
CA PHE A 194 18.16 16.43 15.21
C PHE A 194 19.43 17.19 15.59
N ALA A 195 19.61 17.43 16.89
CA ALA A 195 20.71 18.21 17.42
C ALA A 195 21.17 17.68 18.79
N GLU A 196 22.28 18.23 19.27
CA GLU A 196 22.86 17.96 20.59
C GLU A 196 23.08 16.46 20.86
N TYR A 197 23.77 15.78 19.94
CA TYR A 197 24.08 14.37 20.13
C TYR A 197 25.01 14.16 21.33
N ARG A 198 24.64 13.26 22.25
CA ARG A 198 25.48 12.85 23.39
C ARG A 198 25.43 11.33 23.55
N LEU A 199 26.36 10.80 24.31
CA LEU A 199 26.45 9.37 24.61
C LEU A 199 25.34 8.97 25.59
N GLU A 200 24.49 8.04 25.16
CA GLU A 200 23.52 7.33 25.99
C GLU A 200 23.96 5.86 26.07
N GLY A 201 24.59 5.50 27.19
CA GLY A 201 25.32 4.25 27.32
C GLY A 201 26.49 4.16 26.34
N ASN A 202 26.32 3.42 25.24
CA ASN A 202 27.38 3.12 24.27
C ASN A 202 27.08 3.59 22.84
N VAL A 203 25.99 4.35 22.66
CA VAL A 203 25.60 4.91 21.36
C VAL A 203 25.32 6.41 21.49
N LEU A 204 25.54 7.17 20.43
CA LEU A 204 25.09 8.56 20.38
C LEU A 204 23.58 8.62 20.13
N GLU A 205 22.89 9.47 20.88
CA GLU A 205 21.47 9.79 20.68
C GLU A 205 21.30 11.32 20.59
N PRO A 206 20.33 11.82 19.82
CA PRO A 206 20.01 13.24 19.78
C PRO A 206 19.29 13.65 21.09
N HIS A 207 19.83 14.64 21.81
CA HIS A 207 19.16 15.16 23.02
C HIS A 207 18.13 16.24 22.72
N ARG A 208 18.17 16.82 21.51
CA ARG A 208 17.19 17.78 21.02
C ARG A 208 16.65 17.32 19.67
N VAL A 209 15.34 17.15 19.60
CA VAL A 209 14.63 16.87 18.35
C VAL A 209 13.57 17.94 18.17
N SER A 210 13.51 18.62 17.03
CA SER A 210 12.42 19.55 16.73
C SER A 210 11.64 19.10 15.51
N THR A 211 10.33 19.28 15.51
CA THR A 211 9.48 18.92 14.38
C THR A 211 8.49 20.02 14.12
N ASN A 212 8.27 20.36 12.86
CA ASN A 212 7.15 21.21 12.51
C ASN A 212 5.86 20.40 12.71
N SER A 213 4.94 20.96 13.50
CA SER A 213 3.60 20.41 13.64
C SER A 213 2.59 21.42 13.14
N GLY A 214 1.37 20.97 12.82
CA GLY A 214 0.25 21.89 12.50
C GLY A 214 -0.06 22.89 13.62
N THR A 215 0.45 22.66 14.83
CA THR A 215 0.32 23.53 16.01
C THR A 215 1.55 24.42 16.29
N GLY A 216 2.55 24.42 15.40
CA GLY A 216 3.83 25.12 15.56
C GLY A 216 5.03 24.16 15.74
N ASP A 217 6.24 24.70 15.85
CA ASP A 217 7.45 23.88 16.01
C ASP A 217 7.56 23.33 17.44
N LEU A 218 7.35 22.02 17.60
CA LEU A 218 7.53 21.34 18.88
C LEU A 218 8.98 20.90 19.03
N THR A 219 9.55 21.12 20.21
CA THR A 219 10.90 20.65 20.58
C THR A 219 10.82 19.59 21.67
N PHE A 220 11.49 18.46 21.45
CA PHE A 220 11.59 17.32 22.34
C PHE A 220 12.99 17.31 22.96
N ILE A 221 13.05 17.35 24.28
CA ILE A 221 14.30 17.28 25.06
C ILE A 221 14.40 15.91 25.71
N LEU A 222 15.40 15.13 25.32
CA LEU A 222 15.61 13.77 25.83
C LEU A 222 15.88 13.79 27.33
N GLN A 223 15.07 13.03 28.08
CA GLN A 223 15.26 12.82 29.51
C GLN A 223 15.90 11.46 29.79
N ARG A 224 15.50 10.43 29.04
CA ARG A 224 15.97 9.07 29.24
C ARG A 224 15.90 8.27 27.95
N ALA A 225 16.95 7.50 27.68
CA ALA A 225 16.95 6.42 26.71
C ALA A 225 17.08 5.07 27.42
N SER A 226 16.36 4.06 26.96
CA SER A 226 16.43 2.69 27.48
C SER A 226 16.37 1.70 26.33
N TYR A 227 17.17 0.63 26.39
CA TYR A 227 17.34 -0.31 25.28
C TYR A 227 17.07 -1.74 25.72
N ASN A 228 16.54 -2.56 24.80
CA ASN A 228 16.35 -4.00 24.99
C ASN A 228 15.52 -4.34 26.23
N THR A 229 14.44 -3.58 26.42
CA THR A 229 13.50 -3.68 27.53
C THR A 229 12.44 -4.75 27.33
N GLY A 230 12.38 -5.40 26.16
CA GLY A 230 11.43 -6.47 25.88
C GLY A 230 10.05 -5.94 25.49
N LEU A 231 10.00 -4.89 24.67
CA LEU A 231 8.73 -4.34 24.18
C LEU A 231 7.88 -5.40 23.49
N THR A 232 6.61 -5.51 23.88
CA THR A 232 5.65 -6.43 23.25
C THR A 232 5.12 -5.83 21.94
N ASP A 233 4.77 -6.67 20.97
CA ASP A 233 4.29 -6.18 19.66
C ASP A 233 2.94 -5.46 19.76
N SER A 234 2.12 -5.83 20.74
CA SER A 234 0.76 -5.29 20.93
C SER A 234 0.73 -3.79 21.23
N ILE A 235 1.82 -3.20 21.74
CA ILE A 235 1.85 -1.74 21.98
C ILE A 235 1.85 -0.95 20.66
N PHE A 236 2.29 -1.55 19.55
CA PHE A 236 2.33 -0.91 18.24
C PHE A 236 1.05 -1.14 17.43
N ASP A 237 0.16 -1.99 17.94
CA ASP A 237 -1.13 -2.27 17.31
C ASP A 237 -2.12 -1.15 17.65
N PRO A 238 -3.07 -0.85 16.75
CA PRO A 238 -4.13 0.10 17.04
C PRO A 238 -4.84 -0.27 18.36
N PRO A 239 -5.21 0.70 19.21
CA PRO A 239 -5.93 0.39 20.43
C PRO A 239 -7.28 -0.28 20.09
N LEU A 240 -7.69 -1.23 20.92
CA LEU A 240 -8.99 -1.89 20.79
C LEU A 240 -10.11 -0.87 21.00
N ALA A 241 -11.18 -0.97 20.21
CA ALA A 241 -12.41 -0.27 20.53
C ALA A 241 -13.05 -0.84 21.80
N ALA A 242 -13.77 -0.01 22.56
CA ALA A 242 -14.47 -0.43 23.76
C ALA A 242 -15.57 -1.48 23.47
N ASP A 243 -16.15 -1.43 22.27
CA ASP A 243 -17.18 -2.36 21.82
C ASP A 243 -16.55 -3.55 21.07
N ALA A 244 -16.90 -4.76 21.51
CA ALA A 244 -16.47 -5.97 20.83
C ALA A 244 -17.13 -6.09 19.44
N VAL A 245 -16.31 -6.18 18.40
CA VAL A 245 -16.74 -6.46 17.03
C VAL A 245 -16.52 -7.93 16.72
N ASP A 246 -17.58 -8.67 16.40
CA ASP A 246 -17.46 -10.03 15.88
C ASP A 246 -17.05 -10.02 14.40
N VAL A 247 -15.73 -9.95 14.17
CA VAL A 247 -15.14 -9.92 12.83
C VAL A 247 -15.45 -11.20 12.04
N VAL A 248 -15.54 -12.36 12.72
CA VAL A 248 -15.78 -13.64 12.05
C VAL A 248 -17.21 -13.68 11.51
N ALA A 249 -18.19 -13.31 12.33
CA ALA A 249 -19.58 -13.20 11.89
C ALA A 249 -19.72 -12.18 10.75
N LEU A 250 -19.08 -11.01 10.86
CA LEU A 250 -19.12 -9.98 9.84
C LEU A 250 -18.52 -10.47 8.50
N LEU A 251 -17.39 -11.16 8.51
CA LEU A 251 -16.76 -11.68 7.30
C LEU A 251 -17.61 -12.77 6.61
N ARG A 252 -18.29 -13.62 7.38
CA ARG A 252 -19.27 -14.57 6.82
C ARG A 252 -20.46 -13.86 6.19
N GLU A 253 -20.92 -12.77 6.78
CA GLU A 253 -21.97 -11.95 6.18
C GLU A 253 -21.53 -11.26 4.89
N VAL A 254 -20.31 -10.73 4.88
CA VAL A 254 -19.70 -10.13 3.67
C VAL A 254 -19.61 -11.14 2.55
N SER A 255 -19.18 -12.36 2.86
CA SER A 255 -19.15 -13.48 1.92
C SER A 255 -20.49 -13.70 1.22
N ARG A 256 -21.56 -13.82 2.01
CA ARG A 256 -22.91 -14.08 1.50
C ARG A 256 -23.42 -12.93 0.63
N ASN A 257 -23.07 -11.69 0.97
CA ASN A 257 -23.56 -10.51 0.25
C ASN A 257 -22.77 -10.22 -1.05
N GLN A 258 -21.54 -10.72 -1.20
CA GLN A 258 -20.75 -10.52 -2.43
C GLN A 258 -21.35 -11.21 -3.67
N ASP A 259 -21.94 -12.40 -3.50
CA ASP A 259 -22.51 -13.18 -4.61
C ASP A 259 -23.74 -12.52 -5.25
N GLU A 260 -24.51 -11.75 -4.49
CA GLU A 260 -25.68 -11.01 -4.99
C GLU A 260 -25.26 -9.77 -5.79
N LEU A 261 -24.16 -9.13 -5.40
CA LEU A 261 -23.64 -7.93 -6.05
C LEU A 261 -22.82 -8.23 -7.32
N GLU A 262 -22.09 -9.35 -7.38
CA GLU A 262 -21.34 -9.76 -8.58
C GLU A 262 -22.28 -9.93 -9.80
N LYS A 263 -23.55 -10.28 -9.58
CA LYS A 263 -24.58 -10.35 -10.63
C LYS A 263 -24.98 -8.99 -11.19
N ARG A 264 -24.83 -7.93 -10.41
CA ARG A 264 -25.21 -6.56 -10.78
C ARG A 264 -24.08 -5.76 -11.41
N PHE A 265 -22.86 -6.30 -11.41
CA PHE A 265 -21.70 -5.69 -12.07
C PHE A 265 -21.93 -5.47 -13.58
N SER A 266 -22.69 -6.35 -14.24
CA SER A 266 -23.08 -6.21 -15.64
C SER A 266 -24.17 -5.19 -15.92
N GLU A 267 -24.77 -4.58 -14.89
CA GLU A 267 -25.71 -3.46 -15.05
C GLU A 267 -25.00 -2.13 -15.32
N TYR A 268 -23.66 -2.10 -15.35
CA TYR A 268 -22.91 -0.86 -15.50
C TYR A 268 -21.91 -0.93 -16.65
N SER A 269 -21.75 0.18 -17.39
CA SER A 269 -20.49 0.47 -18.08
C SER A 269 -19.69 1.49 -17.31
N PHE A 270 -18.40 1.56 -17.57
CA PHE A 270 -17.49 2.47 -16.88
C PHE A 270 -16.23 2.69 -17.69
N LEU A 271 -15.49 3.73 -17.34
CA LEU A 271 -14.11 3.89 -17.79
C LEU A 271 -13.17 3.15 -16.85
N LYS A 272 -12.17 2.51 -17.44
CA LYS A 272 -11.05 1.88 -16.73
C LYS A 272 -9.75 2.46 -17.23
N LYS A 273 -9.02 3.12 -16.35
CA LYS A 273 -7.65 3.59 -16.61
C LYS A 273 -6.65 2.62 -15.99
N GLU A 274 -5.77 2.09 -16.83
CA GLU A 274 -4.64 1.27 -16.42
C GLU A 274 -3.36 2.10 -16.53
N THR A 275 -2.56 2.13 -15.48
CA THR A 275 -1.22 2.73 -15.49
C THR A 275 -0.22 1.66 -15.08
N ASP A 276 0.58 1.20 -16.04
CA ASP A 276 1.64 0.22 -15.85
C ASP A 276 2.99 0.94 -15.78
N ARG A 277 3.78 0.66 -14.73
CA ARG A 277 5.09 1.27 -14.49
C ARG A 277 6.17 0.22 -14.26
N GLU A 278 7.29 0.37 -14.95
CA GLU A 278 8.55 -0.32 -14.61
C GLU A 278 9.40 0.60 -13.72
N ILE A 279 9.81 0.10 -12.56
CA ILE A 279 10.57 0.86 -11.57
C ILE A 279 12.06 0.52 -11.66
N SER A 280 12.91 1.54 -11.65
CA SER A 280 14.36 1.39 -11.68
C SER A 280 14.90 0.91 -10.32
N GLY A 281 16.17 0.48 -10.29
CA GLY A 281 16.85 0.12 -9.05
C GLY A 281 17.01 1.29 -8.05
N LYS A 282 16.72 2.53 -8.45
CA LYS A 282 16.70 3.72 -7.58
C LYS A 282 15.30 4.07 -7.04
N GLY A 283 14.25 3.40 -7.50
CA GLY A 283 12.87 3.71 -7.12
C GLY A 283 12.20 4.76 -8.01
N GLU A 284 12.83 5.08 -9.14
CA GLU A 284 12.34 6.01 -10.16
C GLU A 284 11.52 5.26 -11.22
N VAL A 285 10.54 5.92 -11.84
CA VAL A 285 9.80 5.33 -12.95
C VAL A 285 10.70 5.31 -14.19
N LYS A 286 11.00 4.11 -14.70
CA LYS A 286 11.80 3.90 -15.91
C LYS A 286 10.94 3.92 -17.17
N LYS A 287 9.74 3.35 -17.08
CA LYS A 287 8.76 3.33 -18.17
C LYS A 287 7.37 3.44 -17.54
N GLU A 288 6.51 4.22 -18.17
CA GLU A 288 5.09 4.31 -17.86
C GLU A 288 4.30 4.04 -19.14
N THR A 289 3.19 3.34 -19.02
CA THR A 289 2.20 3.20 -20.09
C THR A 289 0.81 3.39 -19.46
N VAL A 290 0.04 4.33 -20.01
CA VAL A 290 -1.31 4.63 -19.56
C VAL A 290 -2.29 4.23 -20.65
N LYS A 291 -3.29 3.41 -20.33
CA LYS A 291 -4.37 3.05 -21.26
C LYS A 291 -5.70 3.35 -20.62
N VAL A 292 -6.62 3.93 -21.37
CA VAL A 292 -7.99 4.13 -20.92
C VAL A 292 -8.91 3.32 -21.80
N TYR A 293 -9.83 2.60 -21.17
CA TYR A 293 -10.81 1.74 -21.81
C TYR A 293 -12.21 2.19 -21.43
N GLU A 294 -13.14 2.14 -22.38
CA GLU A 294 -14.57 2.01 -22.10
C GLU A 294 -14.88 0.52 -21.93
N VAL A 295 -15.46 0.14 -20.79
CA VAL A 295 -15.64 -1.26 -20.42
C VAL A 295 -17.12 -1.61 -20.42
N PHE A 296 -17.43 -2.71 -21.10
CA PHE A 296 -18.76 -3.31 -21.22
C PHE A 296 -18.71 -4.70 -20.54
N PRO A 297 -19.08 -4.81 -19.27
CA PRO A 297 -19.17 -6.10 -18.61
C PRO A 297 -20.29 -6.95 -19.21
N ILE A 298 -20.04 -8.25 -19.28
CA ILE A 298 -20.97 -9.22 -19.84
C ILE A 298 -21.18 -10.31 -18.82
N ALA A 299 -22.44 -10.65 -18.55
CA ALA A 299 -22.77 -11.72 -17.61
C ALA A 299 -22.07 -13.03 -18.01
N ASN A 300 -21.52 -13.75 -17.02
CA ASN A 300 -20.88 -15.06 -17.19
C ASN A 300 -19.62 -15.09 -18.09
N ARG A 301 -19.05 -13.92 -18.43
CA ARG A 301 -17.96 -13.75 -19.39
C ARG A 301 -17.02 -12.60 -18.99
N GLU A 302 -15.79 -12.63 -19.53
CA GLU A 302 -14.85 -11.50 -19.41
C GLU A 302 -15.40 -10.24 -20.10
N PRO A 303 -15.24 -9.04 -19.52
CA PRO A 303 -15.76 -7.81 -20.10
C PRO A 303 -15.12 -7.50 -21.46
N VAL A 304 -15.90 -6.93 -22.37
CA VAL A 304 -15.37 -6.34 -23.60
C VAL A 304 -14.82 -4.95 -23.28
N MET A 305 -13.55 -4.72 -23.57
CA MET A 305 -12.87 -3.44 -23.29
C MET A 305 -12.55 -2.74 -24.60
N LYS A 306 -13.09 -1.55 -24.82
CA LYS A 306 -12.77 -0.69 -25.97
C LYS A 306 -11.66 0.28 -25.59
N LEU A 307 -10.49 0.17 -26.20
CA LEU A 307 -9.39 1.12 -26.00
C LEU A 307 -9.79 2.49 -26.57
N ILE A 308 -9.75 3.54 -25.75
CA ILE A 308 -10.09 4.91 -26.18
C ILE A 308 -8.87 5.82 -26.25
N SER A 309 -7.87 5.61 -25.41
CA SER A 309 -6.62 6.37 -25.44
C SER A 309 -5.43 5.57 -24.92
N GLU A 310 -4.25 5.95 -25.41
CA GLU A 310 -2.95 5.44 -24.97
C GLU A 310 -2.02 6.63 -24.70
N ASP A 311 -1.37 6.63 -23.55
CA ASP A 311 -0.46 7.68 -23.07
C ASP A 311 -1.05 9.10 -23.20
N GLY A 312 -2.33 9.23 -22.83
CA GLY A 312 -3.08 10.49 -22.87
C GLY A 312 -3.53 10.92 -24.27
N THR A 313 -3.16 10.18 -25.31
CA THR A 313 -3.50 10.51 -26.71
C THR A 313 -4.66 9.63 -27.18
N PRO A 314 -5.75 10.20 -27.71
CA PRO A 314 -6.81 9.43 -28.35
C PRO A 314 -6.29 8.58 -29.51
N LEU A 315 -6.95 7.45 -29.79
CA LEU A 315 -6.60 6.64 -30.95
C LEU A 315 -6.78 7.42 -32.27
N SER A 316 -5.90 7.16 -33.25
CA SER A 316 -6.09 7.67 -34.61
C SER A 316 -7.40 7.15 -35.20
N ALA A 317 -8.00 7.87 -36.15
CA ALA A 317 -9.29 7.50 -36.75
C ALA A 317 -9.32 6.05 -37.28
N GLU A 318 -8.24 5.61 -37.94
CA GLU A 318 -8.11 4.23 -38.43
C GLU A 318 -8.07 3.21 -37.28
N ARG A 319 -7.28 3.47 -36.23
CA ARG A 319 -7.21 2.57 -35.06
C ARG A 319 -8.52 2.54 -34.31
N ALA A 320 -9.18 3.68 -34.14
CA ALA A 320 -10.48 3.80 -33.50
C ALA A 320 -11.56 3.02 -34.28
N ALA A 321 -11.59 3.12 -35.61
CA ALA A 321 -12.52 2.35 -36.44
C ALA A 321 -12.29 0.84 -36.35
N LYS A 322 -11.02 0.42 -36.36
CA LYS A 322 -10.66 -1.00 -36.18
C LYS A 322 -11.05 -1.52 -34.79
N GLU A 323 -10.81 -0.71 -33.75
CA GLU A 323 -11.16 -1.06 -32.38
C GLU A 323 -12.68 -1.13 -32.20
N GLN A 324 -13.43 -0.20 -32.79
CA GLN A 324 -14.88 -0.22 -32.81
C GLN A 324 -15.42 -1.49 -33.46
N LYS A 325 -14.90 -1.87 -34.64
CA LYS A 325 -15.29 -3.11 -35.33
C LYS A 325 -14.99 -4.35 -34.48
N ARG A 326 -13.84 -4.41 -33.82
CA ARG A 326 -13.48 -5.52 -32.91
C ARG A 326 -14.49 -5.63 -31.76
N VAL A 327 -14.84 -4.51 -31.14
CA VAL A 327 -15.80 -4.46 -30.02
C VAL A 327 -17.19 -4.93 -30.48
N GLU A 328 -17.67 -4.48 -31.64
CA GLU A 328 -18.93 -4.93 -32.22
C GLU A 328 -18.94 -6.44 -32.48
N GLU A 329 -17.87 -6.98 -33.05
CA GLU A 329 -17.73 -8.42 -33.29
C GLU A 329 -17.72 -9.23 -31.99
N GLU A 330 -17.04 -8.75 -30.93
CA GLU A 330 -16.99 -9.40 -29.63
C GLU A 330 -18.32 -9.35 -28.89
N LEU A 331 -19.04 -8.22 -28.93
CA LEU A 331 -20.38 -8.09 -28.37
C LEU A 331 -21.38 -8.98 -29.11
N ALA A 332 -21.37 -8.98 -30.45
CA ALA A 332 -22.21 -9.86 -31.25
C ALA A 332 -21.89 -11.35 -31.05
N LYS A 333 -20.62 -11.68 -30.77
CA LYS A 333 -20.25 -13.04 -30.37
C LYS A 333 -20.74 -13.38 -28.96
N ALA A 334 -20.66 -12.45 -28.02
CA ALA A 334 -21.14 -12.65 -26.66
C ALA A 334 -22.63 -12.92 -26.62
N GLU A 335 -23.41 -12.16 -27.38
CA GLU A 335 -24.85 -12.37 -27.49
C GLU A 335 -25.18 -13.76 -28.06
N ARG A 336 -24.52 -14.16 -29.15
CA ARG A 336 -24.71 -15.49 -29.76
C ARG A 336 -24.31 -16.65 -28.85
N GLU A 337 -23.40 -16.44 -27.91
CA GLU A 337 -22.87 -17.49 -27.02
C GLU A 337 -23.45 -17.42 -25.60
N LYS A 338 -24.43 -16.54 -25.34
CA LYS A 338 -25.02 -16.30 -24.00
C LYS A 338 -25.47 -17.59 -23.32
N ASP A 339 -26.30 -18.39 -23.98
CA ASP A 339 -26.82 -19.66 -23.44
C ASP A 339 -25.70 -20.66 -23.15
N LYS A 340 -24.66 -20.68 -23.99
CA LYS A 340 -23.51 -21.58 -23.82
C LYS A 340 -22.66 -21.15 -22.61
N ASP A 341 -22.46 -19.85 -22.43
CA ASP A 341 -21.75 -19.30 -21.28
C ASP A 341 -22.53 -19.54 -19.98
N GLU A 342 -23.86 -19.39 -20.00
CA GLU A 342 -24.76 -19.76 -18.90
C GLU A 342 -24.66 -21.24 -18.54
N GLN A 343 -24.79 -22.14 -19.52
CA GLN A 343 -24.63 -23.58 -19.31
C GLN A 343 -23.27 -23.95 -18.74
N LYS A 344 -22.20 -23.28 -19.21
CA LYS A 344 -20.84 -23.50 -18.71
C LYS A 344 -20.70 -23.07 -17.25
N VAL A 345 -21.29 -21.94 -16.86
CA VAL A 345 -21.31 -21.49 -15.46
C VAL A 345 -22.15 -22.44 -14.60
N GLN A 346 -23.33 -22.85 -15.05
CA GLN A 346 -24.17 -23.82 -14.34
C GLN A 346 -23.45 -25.15 -14.13
N LYS A 347 -22.78 -25.68 -15.15
CA LYS A 347 -22.00 -26.92 -15.04
C LYS A 347 -20.86 -26.78 -14.03
N ARG A 348 -20.15 -25.65 -14.03
CA ARG A 348 -19.09 -25.35 -13.07
C ARG A 348 -19.63 -25.25 -11.64
N ARG A 349 -20.77 -24.57 -11.44
CA ARG A 349 -21.44 -24.47 -10.13
C ARG A 349 -21.87 -25.84 -9.62
N ALA A 350 -22.53 -26.65 -10.45
CA ALA A 350 -22.91 -28.01 -10.08
C ALA A 350 -21.71 -28.91 -9.73
N GLU A 351 -20.58 -28.77 -10.45
CA GLU A 351 -19.34 -29.49 -10.12
C GLU A 351 -18.76 -29.02 -8.77
N GLN A 352 -18.78 -27.72 -8.50
CA GLN A 352 -18.34 -27.15 -7.22
C GLN A 352 -19.24 -27.63 -6.07
N GLU A 353 -20.56 -27.61 -6.23
CA GLU A 353 -21.52 -28.12 -5.24
C GLU A 353 -21.30 -29.60 -4.95
N ARG A 354 -21.09 -30.43 -5.98
CA ARG A 354 -20.73 -31.85 -5.81
C ARG A 354 -19.43 -32.02 -5.03
N LYS A 355 -18.40 -31.21 -5.32
CA LYS A 355 -17.13 -31.22 -4.58
C LYS A 355 -17.29 -30.75 -3.13
N LYS A 356 -18.18 -29.78 -2.87
CA LYS A 356 -18.53 -29.32 -1.51
C LYS A 356 -19.26 -30.43 -0.74
N ALA A 357 -20.30 -31.03 -1.33
CA ALA A 357 -21.07 -32.12 -0.72
C ALA A 357 -20.20 -33.34 -0.36
N ALA A 358 -19.19 -33.65 -1.18
CA ALA A 358 -18.23 -34.73 -0.91
C ALA A 358 -17.24 -34.45 0.24
N LYS A 359 -17.09 -33.18 0.67
CA LYS A 359 -16.15 -32.78 1.75
C LYS A 359 -16.79 -32.64 3.14
N GLY A 360 -18.10 -32.85 3.27
CA GLY A 360 -18.83 -32.76 4.55
C GLY A 360 -19.50 -31.39 4.79
N LYS A 361 -20.57 -31.38 5.59
CA LYS A 361 -21.54 -30.28 5.77
C LYS A 361 -21.10 -29.13 6.72
N GLU A 362 -19.92 -29.16 7.32
CA GLU A 362 -19.55 -28.17 8.35
C GLU A 362 -19.01 -26.84 7.80
N GLU A 363 -18.83 -26.68 6.49
CA GLU A 363 -18.37 -25.43 5.87
C GLU A 363 -19.32 -25.01 4.73
N ASP A 364 -20.48 -24.47 5.09
CA ASP A 364 -21.45 -23.82 4.16
C ASP A 364 -21.01 -22.38 3.77
N ASP A 365 -19.82 -21.96 4.21
CA ASP A 365 -19.20 -20.67 3.91
C ASP A 365 -18.41 -20.73 2.58
N ASP A 366 -18.25 -19.60 1.90
CA ASP A 366 -17.35 -19.47 0.74
C ASP A 366 -15.95 -20.01 1.08
N VAL A 367 -15.47 -20.96 0.27
CA VAL A 367 -14.22 -21.71 0.51
C VAL A 367 -13.03 -20.76 0.67
N GLU A 368 -13.05 -19.62 -0.02
CA GLU A 368 -12.00 -18.60 0.07
C GLU A 368 -12.00 -17.89 1.43
N ILE A 369 -13.18 -17.51 1.94
CA ILE A 369 -13.33 -16.83 3.23
C ILE A 369 -13.10 -17.80 4.39
N SER A 370 -13.55 -19.06 4.29
CA SER A 370 -13.25 -20.11 5.28
C SER A 370 -11.74 -20.35 5.42
N GLN A 371 -11.02 -20.44 4.29
CA GLN A 371 -9.56 -20.55 4.33
C GLN A 371 -8.92 -19.33 4.99
N PHE A 372 -9.38 -18.12 4.64
CA PHE A 372 -8.85 -16.88 5.21
C PHE A 372 -9.07 -16.81 6.73
N LEU A 373 -10.28 -17.13 7.22
CA LEU A 373 -10.67 -17.17 8.63
C LEU A 373 -9.86 -18.21 9.44
N ARG A 374 -9.56 -19.37 8.82
CA ARG A 374 -8.77 -20.44 9.43
C ARG A 374 -7.30 -20.07 9.54
N ILE A 375 -6.73 -19.44 8.50
CA ILE A 375 -5.30 -19.12 8.42
C ILE A 375 -4.94 -17.92 9.31
N HIS A 376 -5.82 -16.92 9.39
CA HIS A 376 -5.50 -15.64 10.02
C HIS A 376 -6.17 -15.43 11.38
N GLU A 377 -5.49 -14.67 12.22
CA GLU A 377 -6.09 -13.96 13.35
C GLU A 377 -6.40 -12.51 12.95
N PHE A 378 -7.42 -11.95 13.60
CA PHE A 378 -7.87 -10.57 13.42
C PHE A 378 -7.45 -9.74 14.63
N VAL A 379 -6.77 -8.63 14.36
CA VAL A 379 -6.11 -7.81 15.37
C VAL A 379 -6.73 -6.43 15.38
N SER A 380 -6.97 -5.94 16.59
CA SER A 380 -7.54 -4.62 16.87
C SER A 380 -8.78 -4.26 16.04
N PRO A 381 -9.86 -5.06 16.08
CA PRO A 381 -11.13 -4.65 15.49
C PRO A 381 -11.60 -3.33 16.10
N ARG A 382 -12.00 -2.39 15.25
CA ARG A 382 -12.33 -1.02 15.64
C ARG A 382 -13.33 -0.39 14.67
N ARG A 383 -14.00 0.66 15.13
CA ARG A 383 -14.86 1.50 14.29
C ARG A 383 -14.11 2.77 13.91
N GLU A 384 -14.11 3.09 12.63
CA GLU A 384 -13.53 4.32 12.09
C GLU A 384 -14.48 4.95 11.07
N ARG A 385 -14.13 6.16 10.60
CA ARG A 385 -14.77 6.79 9.45
C ARG A 385 -13.84 6.67 8.24
N PHE A 386 -14.33 6.05 7.16
CA PHE A 386 -13.60 5.94 5.91
C PHE A 386 -14.42 6.53 4.76
N ARG A 387 -13.91 7.62 4.14
CA ARG A 387 -14.59 8.40 3.09
C ARG A 387 -16.05 8.72 3.47
N ASP A 388 -16.22 9.32 4.66
CA ASP A 388 -17.51 9.73 5.21
C ASP A 388 -18.55 8.62 5.37
N ARG A 389 -18.11 7.38 5.52
CA ARG A 389 -18.95 6.25 5.93
C ARG A 389 -18.35 5.53 7.13
N ASP A 390 -19.20 4.91 7.91
CA ASP A 390 -18.77 4.10 9.04
C ASP A 390 -18.08 2.85 8.49
N ALA A 391 -16.96 2.49 9.11
CA ALA A 391 -16.18 1.33 8.74
C ALA A 391 -15.83 0.53 9.99
N VAL A 392 -15.99 -0.78 9.90
CA VAL A 392 -15.31 -1.72 10.78
C VAL A 392 -13.93 -1.98 10.17
N VAL A 393 -12.89 -1.69 10.94
CA VAL A 393 -11.49 -1.85 10.53
C VAL A 393 -10.84 -2.90 11.39
N PHE A 394 -10.04 -3.77 10.80
CA PHE A 394 -9.19 -4.70 11.54
C PHE A 394 -7.96 -5.05 10.74
N ASP A 395 -6.89 -5.36 11.46
CA ASP A 395 -5.66 -5.87 10.89
C ASP A 395 -5.74 -7.40 10.82
N PHE A 396 -5.02 -8.03 9.90
CA PHE A 396 -4.91 -9.49 9.84
C PHE A 396 -3.46 -9.95 9.70
N ARG A 397 -3.17 -11.13 10.24
CA ARG A 397 -1.90 -11.85 10.11
C ARG A 397 -2.12 -13.34 10.35
N ALA A 398 -1.22 -14.19 9.86
CA ALA A 398 -1.36 -15.63 10.08
C ALA A 398 -1.38 -15.94 11.58
N ARG A 399 -2.22 -16.92 11.97
CA ARG A 399 -2.26 -17.41 13.35
C ARG A 399 -0.88 -17.94 13.74
N PRO A 400 -0.40 -17.66 14.97
CA PRO A 400 0.85 -18.22 15.46
C PRO A 400 0.88 -19.75 15.32
N GLY A 401 1.93 -20.28 14.69
CA GLY A 401 2.11 -21.73 14.51
C GLY A 401 1.28 -22.36 13.39
N PHE A 402 0.53 -21.58 12.60
CA PHE A 402 -0.17 -22.11 11.42
C PHE A 402 0.83 -22.75 10.44
N LYS A 403 0.52 -23.98 9.98
CA LYS A 403 1.32 -24.71 9.01
C LYS A 403 0.53 -24.90 7.71
N PRO A 404 0.96 -24.29 6.59
CA PRO A 404 0.26 -24.45 5.32
C PRO A 404 0.35 -25.89 4.81
N SER A 405 -0.77 -26.45 4.37
CA SER A 405 -0.86 -27.80 3.81
C SER A 405 -0.67 -27.85 2.29
N ASN A 406 -0.81 -26.70 1.64
CA ASN A 406 -0.69 -26.55 0.19
C ASN A 406 -0.13 -25.17 -0.16
N ARG A 407 0.18 -24.98 -1.44
CA ARG A 407 0.81 -23.76 -1.95
C ARG A 407 -0.06 -22.51 -1.79
N GLN A 408 -1.36 -22.64 -1.93
CA GLN A 408 -2.29 -21.52 -1.79
C GLN A 408 -2.32 -21.07 -0.33
N GLU A 409 -2.40 -22.00 0.62
CA GLU A 409 -2.28 -21.69 2.05
C GLU A 409 -0.93 -21.07 2.39
N ASP A 410 0.17 -21.53 1.80
CA ASP A 410 1.51 -20.94 2.02
C ASP A 410 1.60 -19.49 1.53
N LEU A 411 0.93 -19.17 0.41
CA LEU A 411 0.83 -17.77 -0.04
C LEU A 411 -0.02 -16.95 0.92
N ILE A 412 -1.22 -17.44 1.25
CA ILE A 412 -2.20 -16.74 2.08
C ILE A 412 -1.62 -16.50 3.48
N SER A 413 -0.93 -17.48 4.09
CA SER A 413 -0.31 -17.32 5.42
C SER A 413 0.85 -16.31 5.46
N LYS A 414 1.36 -15.89 4.31
CA LYS A 414 2.41 -14.84 4.22
C LYS A 414 1.83 -13.45 4.00
N LEU A 415 0.51 -13.33 3.84
CA LEU A 415 -0.15 -12.05 3.71
C LEU A 415 -0.42 -11.44 5.09
N VAL A 416 -0.19 -10.14 5.18
CA VAL A 416 -0.58 -9.33 6.32
C VAL A 416 -1.20 -8.03 5.80
N GLY A 417 -2.12 -7.44 6.55
CA GLY A 417 -2.84 -6.29 6.02
C GLY A 417 -3.90 -5.73 6.93
N VAL A 418 -4.75 -4.89 6.33
CA VAL A 418 -5.86 -4.19 6.98
C VAL A 418 -7.08 -4.24 6.06
N VAL A 419 -8.25 -4.47 6.64
CA VAL A 419 -9.55 -4.52 5.94
C VAL A 419 -10.48 -3.46 6.53
N TRP A 420 -11.22 -2.76 5.66
CA TRP A 420 -12.31 -1.88 6.02
C TRP A 420 -13.60 -2.44 5.46
N ILE A 421 -14.59 -2.65 6.32
CA ILE A 421 -15.91 -3.20 5.97
C ILE A 421 -16.97 -2.15 6.31
N ASP A 422 -17.85 -1.85 5.35
CA ASP A 422 -19.07 -1.07 5.62
C ASP A 422 -20.00 -1.97 6.43
N PRO A 423 -20.33 -1.63 7.69
CA PRO A 423 -21.12 -2.49 8.55
C PRO A 423 -22.60 -2.50 8.18
N ALA A 424 -23.10 -1.51 7.42
CA ALA A 424 -24.50 -1.43 7.03
C ALA A 424 -24.76 -2.31 5.81
N ASP A 425 -23.92 -2.19 4.78
CA ASP A 425 -24.03 -2.98 3.55
C ASP A 425 -23.27 -4.31 3.65
N LYS A 426 -22.45 -4.51 4.69
CA LYS A 426 -21.64 -5.73 4.89
C LYS A 426 -20.73 -5.96 3.68
N GLN A 427 -20.01 -4.93 3.25
CA GLN A 427 -19.16 -4.96 2.05
C GLN A 427 -17.75 -4.44 2.34
N VAL A 428 -16.75 -5.02 1.66
CA VAL A 428 -15.37 -4.55 1.79
C VAL A 428 -15.21 -3.22 1.06
N MET A 429 -14.97 -2.16 1.82
CA MET A 429 -14.71 -0.82 1.30
C MET A 429 -13.28 -0.69 0.79
N ARG A 430 -12.34 -1.28 1.53
CA ARG A 430 -10.90 -1.24 1.26
C ARG A 430 -10.21 -2.50 1.78
N LEU A 431 -9.23 -2.96 1.03
CA LEU A 431 -8.25 -3.96 1.45
C LEU A 431 -6.85 -3.42 1.17
N GLU A 432 -5.99 -3.43 2.19
CA GLU A 432 -4.54 -3.31 2.00
C GLU A 432 -3.90 -4.63 2.43
N ALA A 433 -3.16 -5.28 1.53
CA ALA A 433 -2.44 -6.49 1.86
C ALA A 433 -1.01 -6.42 1.31
N LYS A 434 -0.07 -7.01 2.04
CA LYS A 434 1.31 -7.17 1.60
C LYS A 434 1.86 -8.52 1.97
N LEU A 435 2.85 -8.94 1.19
CA LEU A 435 3.61 -10.13 1.42
C LEU A 435 4.70 -9.86 2.48
N ALA A 436 4.54 -10.44 3.68
CA ALA A 436 5.49 -10.30 4.78
C ALA A 436 6.80 -11.06 4.50
N GLU A 437 6.72 -12.18 3.79
CA GLU A 437 7.86 -13.06 3.47
C GLU A 437 7.87 -13.48 2.01
N GLY A 438 9.05 -13.70 1.42
CA GLY A 438 9.16 -14.06 0.01
C GLY A 438 8.39 -15.33 -0.34
N PHE A 439 7.78 -15.34 -1.54
CA PHE A 439 6.98 -16.46 -2.02
C PHE A 439 7.53 -17.01 -3.35
N LYS A 440 7.60 -18.34 -3.47
CA LYS A 440 8.14 -19.02 -4.65
C LYS A 440 6.98 -19.36 -5.61
N MET A 441 6.94 -18.79 -6.83
CA MET A 441 5.81 -18.90 -7.77
C MET A 441 5.89 -20.05 -8.81
N GLY A 442 7.03 -20.73 -9.00
CA GLY A 442 7.06 -21.99 -9.79
C GLY A 442 8.45 -22.56 -10.06
N GLY A 443 8.53 -23.87 -10.38
CA GLY A 443 9.64 -24.52 -11.11
C GLY A 443 10.98 -24.71 -10.38
N GLY A 444 11.06 -24.46 -9.07
CA GLY A 444 12.34 -24.49 -8.35
C GLY A 444 13.19 -23.25 -8.67
N LEU A 445 13.39 -22.38 -7.68
CA LEU A 445 14.24 -21.18 -7.72
C LEU A 445 13.97 -20.11 -8.83
N LEU A 446 13.28 -20.39 -9.93
CA LEU A 446 13.27 -19.53 -11.13
C LEU A 446 12.50 -18.20 -10.98
N VAL A 447 11.35 -18.17 -10.28
CA VAL A 447 10.52 -16.97 -10.10
C VAL A 447 10.08 -16.81 -8.64
N ASN A 448 10.51 -15.72 -8.00
CA ASN A 448 10.18 -15.40 -6.61
C ASN A 448 9.56 -14.01 -6.49
N LEU A 449 8.45 -13.91 -5.76
CA LEU A 449 7.93 -12.64 -5.25
C LEU A 449 8.76 -12.22 -4.04
N ARG A 450 9.32 -11.01 -4.08
CA ARG A 450 10.08 -10.48 -2.95
C ARG A 450 9.13 -10.02 -1.83
N PRO A 451 9.57 -10.05 -0.56
CA PRO A 451 8.88 -9.38 0.53
C PRO A 451 8.53 -7.92 0.16
N GLY A 452 7.35 -7.48 0.58
CA GLY A 452 6.84 -6.14 0.31
C GLY A 452 6.04 -6.01 -0.98
N ALA A 453 5.86 -7.09 -1.77
CA ALA A 453 4.82 -7.12 -2.79
C ALA A 453 3.47 -6.82 -2.13
N ALA A 454 2.69 -5.89 -2.70
CA ALA A 454 1.52 -5.34 -2.03
C ALA A 454 0.37 -5.08 -3.00
N VAL A 455 -0.85 -5.20 -2.49
CA VAL A 455 -2.07 -4.83 -3.17
C VAL A 455 -2.88 -3.89 -2.28
N VAL A 456 -3.41 -2.85 -2.89
CA VAL A 456 -4.46 -2.01 -2.34
C VAL A 456 -5.66 -2.14 -3.25
N MET A 457 -6.84 -2.31 -2.69
CA MET A 457 -8.08 -2.31 -3.44
C MET A 457 -9.11 -1.45 -2.70
N GLU A 458 -9.84 -0.64 -3.43
CA GLU A 458 -10.98 0.13 -2.93
C GLU A 458 -12.20 -0.12 -3.80
N GLN A 459 -13.35 -0.15 -3.13
CA GLN A 459 -14.65 -0.09 -3.77
C GLN A 459 -15.38 1.19 -3.42
N THR A 460 -16.42 1.55 -4.15
CA THR A 460 -17.32 2.63 -3.79
C THR A 460 -18.76 2.19 -3.98
N ARG A 461 -19.64 2.65 -3.09
CA ARG A 461 -21.06 2.38 -3.15
C ARG A 461 -21.71 3.30 -4.19
N MET A 462 -22.43 2.71 -5.13
CA MET A 462 -23.30 3.40 -6.09
C MET A 462 -24.62 3.83 -5.42
N VAL A 463 -25.38 4.69 -6.09
CA VAL A 463 -26.68 5.16 -5.60
C VAL A 463 -27.64 3.98 -5.36
N GLU A 464 -27.61 3.00 -6.26
CA GLU A 464 -28.45 1.80 -6.28
C GLU A 464 -28.02 0.72 -5.25
N GLY A 465 -27.08 1.06 -4.37
CA GLY A 465 -26.54 0.16 -3.34
C GLY A 465 -25.52 -0.86 -3.83
N VAL A 466 -25.12 -0.79 -5.10
CA VAL A 466 -24.10 -1.68 -5.65
C VAL A 466 -22.71 -1.20 -5.27
N TRP A 467 -21.86 -2.11 -4.79
CA TRP A 467 -20.45 -1.82 -4.55
C TRP A 467 -19.63 -2.19 -5.79
N LEU A 468 -18.95 -1.20 -6.36
CA LEU A 468 -18.14 -1.34 -7.57
C LEU A 468 -16.70 -0.94 -7.29
N PRO A 469 -15.70 -1.50 -8.01
CA PRO A 469 -14.31 -1.13 -7.82
C PRO A 469 -14.10 0.37 -8.09
N ARG A 470 -13.13 0.96 -7.41
CA ARG A 470 -12.74 2.36 -7.60
C ARG A 470 -11.26 2.46 -7.94
N LEU A 471 -10.45 1.72 -7.20
CA LEU A 471 -9.00 1.75 -7.29
C LEU A 471 -8.44 0.37 -6.97
N ALA A 472 -7.42 -0.04 -7.72
CA ALA A 472 -6.54 -1.14 -7.33
C ALA A 472 -5.11 -0.74 -7.63
N GLN A 473 -4.22 -0.83 -6.64
CA GLN A 473 -2.79 -0.60 -6.81
C GLN A 473 -2.05 -1.88 -6.48
N ILE A 474 -1.24 -2.33 -7.42
CA ILE A 474 -0.50 -3.59 -7.33
C ILE A 474 0.97 -3.26 -7.47
N ASN A 475 1.75 -3.62 -6.46
CA ASN A 475 3.19 -3.43 -6.40
C ASN A 475 3.85 -4.81 -6.37
N LEU A 476 4.52 -5.17 -7.46
CA LEU A 476 5.17 -6.47 -7.61
C LEU A 476 6.67 -6.28 -7.74
N SER A 477 7.41 -7.04 -6.95
CA SER A 477 8.85 -7.12 -7.07
C SER A 477 9.20 -8.57 -7.36
N VAL A 478 9.57 -8.85 -8.62
CA VAL A 478 9.78 -10.20 -9.13
C VAL A 478 11.28 -10.42 -9.33
N LYS A 479 11.83 -11.47 -8.72
CA LYS A 479 13.20 -11.92 -9.00
C LYS A 479 13.16 -13.13 -9.93
N VAL A 480 13.80 -13.01 -11.09
CA VAL A 480 14.04 -14.12 -12.03
C VAL A 480 15.53 -14.46 -12.02
N LEU A 481 15.87 -15.72 -11.74
CA LEU A 481 17.25 -16.12 -11.40
C LEU A 481 18.25 -16.07 -12.57
N VAL A 482 17.79 -15.87 -13.81
CA VAL A 482 18.64 -15.84 -15.03
C VAL A 482 18.74 -14.44 -15.66
N PHE A 483 17.75 -13.55 -15.47
CA PHE A 483 17.64 -12.27 -16.19
C PHE A 483 17.51 -11.02 -15.29
N GLY A 484 17.78 -11.14 -13.99
CA GLY A 484 17.80 -9.99 -13.07
C GLY A 484 16.45 -9.58 -12.44
N GLY A 485 15.32 -10.06 -12.97
CA GLY A 485 13.99 -9.72 -12.45
C GLY A 485 13.60 -8.25 -12.73
N GLY A 486 12.48 -7.81 -12.17
CA GLY A 486 11.94 -6.47 -12.38
C GLY A 486 10.99 -6.02 -11.27
N ASP A 487 10.79 -4.72 -11.19
CA ASP A 487 9.90 -4.06 -10.25
C ASP A 487 8.78 -3.37 -11.03
N PHE A 488 7.54 -3.73 -10.72
CA PHE A 488 6.37 -3.32 -11.48
C PHE A 488 5.32 -2.73 -10.54
N ASN A 489 4.77 -1.58 -10.93
CA ASN A 489 3.59 -1.01 -10.31
C ASN A 489 2.48 -0.99 -11.35
N LYS A 490 1.28 -1.44 -10.98
CA LYS A 490 0.08 -1.29 -11.77
C LYS A 490 -0.96 -0.57 -10.96
N THR A 491 -1.54 0.49 -11.53
CA THR A 491 -2.69 1.19 -10.97
C THR A 491 -3.87 1.02 -11.90
N LEU A 492 -4.99 0.56 -11.36
CA LEU A 492 -6.28 0.45 -12.02
C LEU A 492 -7.22 1.45 -11.37
N GLU A 493 -7.80 2.34 -12.15
CA GLU A 493 -8.79 3.31 -11.70
C GLU A 493 -10.08 3.08 -12.48
N TRP A 494 -11.21 3.05 -11.78
CA TRP A 494 -12.53 2.93 -12.38
C TRP A 494 -13.33 4.21 -12.12
N SER A 495 -13.94 4.75 -13.18
CA SER A 495 -14.69 6.00 -13.14
C SER A 495 -15.88 5.97 -14.10
N ASP A 496 -16.70 7.02 -14.05
CA ASP A 496 -17.79 7.25 -15.02
C ASP A 496 -18.76 6.07 -15.14
N TYR A 497 -19.12 5.50 -13.99
CA TYR A 497 -20.11 4.45 -13.89
C TYR A 497 -21.45 4.93 -14.45
N LYS A 498 -21.97 4.21 -15.45
CA LYS A 498 -23.29 4.43 -16.05
C LYS A 498 -24.13 3.19 -15.83
N HIS A 499 -25.21 3.32 -15.08
CA HIS A 499 -26.18 2.25 -14.87
C HIS A 499 -27.09 2.11 -16.08
N PHE A 500 -27.38 0.88 -16.48
CA PHE A 500 -28.38 0.56 -17.50
C PHE A 500 -29.54 -0.18 -16.83
N SER A 501 -30.76 0.33 -17.04
CA SER A 501 -31.99 -0.28 -16.53
C SER A 501 -32.59 -1.33 -17.50
N GLY A 502 -31.81 -1.86 -18.45
CA GLY A 502 -32.27 -2.81 -19.49
C GLY A 502 -31.13 -3.66 -20.08
N ASP A 503 -31.49 -4.73 -20.81
CA ASP A 503 -30.54 -5.60 -21.52
C ASP A 503 -29.55 -4.76 -22.35
N VAL A 504 -28.28 -5.14 -22.38
CA VAL A 504 -27.14 -4.42 -23.01
C VAL A 504 -27.36 -4.14 -24.52
N GLY A 505 -28.39 -4.74 -25.13
CA GLY A 505 -28.78 -4.56 -26.53
C GLY A 505 -29.32 -3.17 -26.92
N ASP A 506 -29.73 -2.33 -25.97
CA ASP A 506 -30.31 -1.00 -26.27
C ASP A 506 -29.29 0.15 -26.31
N TYR A 507 -27.98 -0.15 -26.19
CA TYR A 507 -26.93 0.88 -26.23
C TYR A 507 -26.75 1.47 -27.63
N LYS A 508 -27.12 2.74 -27.81
CA LYS A 508 -26.66 3.58 -28.94
C LYS A 508 -25.37 4.30 -28.53
N LEU A 509 -24.30 4.02 -29.26
CA LEU A 509 -23.03 4.73 -29.16
C LEU A 509 -23.21 6.19 -29.63
N ASP A 510 -23.29 7.13 -28.69
CA ASP A 510 -23.16 8.55 -29.03
C ASP A 510 -21.68 8.89 -29.25
N ALA A 511 -21.41 9.58 -30.36
CA ALA A 511 -20.09 10.13 -30.65
C ALA A 511 -19.67 11.14 -29.55
N PRO A 512 -18.37 11.26 -29.22
CA PRO A 512 -17.91 12.20 -28.21
C PRO A 512 -18.36 13.62 -28.55
N LYS A 513 -18.97 14.30 -27.58
CA LYS A 513 -19.19 15.74 -27.67
C LYS A 513 -17.83 16.43 -27.66
N THR A 514 -17.46 17.00 -28.80
CA THR A 514 -16.32 17.92 -28.89
C THR A 514 -16.64 19.14 -28.04
N GLU A 515 -16.03 19.26 -26.85
CA GLU A 515 -15.99 20.55 -26.16
C GLU A 515 -15.14 21.49 -26.99
N ALA A 516 -15.78 22.54 -27.54
CA ALA A 516 -15.09 23.59 -28.26
C ALA A 516 -14.19 24.38 -27.28
N PRO A 517 -12.99 24.79 -27.71
CA PRO A 517 -12.10 25.58 -26.87
C PRO A 517 -12.78 26.92 -26.53
N THR A 518 -12.88 27.21 -25.24
CA THR A 518 -13.27 28.52 -24.73
C THR A 518 -12.32 29.59 -25.28
N ASP A 519 -12.86 30.46 -26.13
CA ASP A 519 -12.23 31.67 -26.61
C ASP A 519 -11.72 32.51 -25.42
N LYS A 520 -10.40 32.63 -25.30
CA LYS A 520 -9.80 33.77 -24.61
C LYS A 520 -9.82 34.95 -25.58
N LYS A 521 -10.67 35.94 -25.31
CA LYS A 521 -10.56 37.25 -25.96
C LYS A 521 -9.42 38.07 -25.33
N PRO A 522 -8.80 38.97 -26.11
CA PRO A 522 -7.47 39.53 -25.88
C PRO A 522 -7.39 40.51 -24.71
#